data_AF-A0AAT9F3K7-F1
#
_entry.id   AF-A0AAT9F3K7-F1
#
_cell.length_a   1.000
_cell.length_b   1.000
_cell.length_c   1.000
_cell.angle_alpha   90.00
_cell.angle_beta   90.00
_cell.angle_gamma   90.00
#
_symmetry.space_group_name_H-M   'P 1'
#
loop_
_entity.id
_entity.type
_entity.pdbx_description
1 polymer ?
#
loop_
_entity_poly.entity_id
_entity_poly.type
_entity_poly.pdbx_seq_one_letter_code
_entity_poly.pdbx_strand_id
1 'polypeptide(L)'
;MVRFENKDPLMLARQLPIKSVALILAGGRGSRLKDLTSTRAKPAVHFGGKFRIIDFALSNCLNSGIRRIGVITQYQSHTLVQHIQRGWSFLNEEMNEFVDLLPAQQRLSTEHWYKGTADAVYQNLDIIRRYEAEYVVILAGDHIYKMDYSRMLIDHVEKGAQCTVACLPVPRSEAGEFGVMKVDESDRIIEFLEKPANPPAMPGNPDMSLASMGIYIFNAAYLFQLLEEDMSTPGSSHDFGKDLIPKITAQQAAWAHPFTLSCVTSNPDLPPYWRDVGTLDAYWRANLDLASVTPELDMYDRAWPIRTHMEPLPPAKFVQDRSGSHGMTMNSLVSGGCIVSGSVVVHSVLFPRVRVNSFCTIDSTVLLPDVNVGRSCRLRRCIIDRACHIPEGMVIGENADEDSKRFYRSEGGIVLVTREMLSKL
;
A
#
# COMPACT_ATOMS: atom_id res chain seq x y z
N MET A 1 20.26 -4.82 -40.18
CA MET A 1 19.10 -4.57 -39.29
C MET A 1 18.69 -5.93 -38.74
N VAL A 2 19.24 -6.32 -37.58
CA VAL A 2 18.97 -7.64 -36.99
C VAL A 2 17.54 -7.59 -36.45
N ARG A 3 16.63 -8.33 -37.09
CA ARG A 3 15.30 -8.60 -36.53
C ARG A 3 15.51 -9.59 -35.39
N PHE A 4 15.49 -9.11 -34.15
CA PHE A 4 15.41 -9.98 -32.98
C PHE A 4 14.04 -10.65 -33.01
N GLU A 5 14.00 -11.91 -33.41
CA GLU A 5 12.79 -12.72 -33.26
C GLU A 5 12.44 -12.86 -31.77
N ASN A 6 11.16 -12.68 -31.44
CA ASN A 6 10.53 -12.65 -30.10
C ASN A 6 10.72 -13.93 -29.24
N LYS A 7 11.72 -14.78 -29.52
CA LYS A 7 11.89 -16.10 -28.91
C LYS A 7 13.25 -16.35 -28.25
N ASP A 8 14.14 -15.36 -28.16
CA ASP A 8 15.35 -15.51 -27.37
C ASP A 8 15.02 -15.42 -25.86
N PRO A 9 15.07 -16.53 -25.09
CA PRO A 9 14.70 -16.52 -23.68
C PRO A 9 15.60 -15.57 -22.86
N LEU A 10 16.84 -15.34 -23.31
CA LEU A 10 17.81 -14.49 -22.61
C LEU A 10 17.39 -13.02 -22.54
N MET A 11 16.67 -12.53 -23.56
CA MET A 11 16.22 -11.13 -23.60
C MET A 11 14.79 -10.95 -23.11
N LEU A 12 14.02 -12.04 -22.97
CA LEU A 12 12.62 -12.00 -22.57
C LEU A 12 12.42 -11.30 -21.23
N ALA A 13 13.24 -11.63 -20.22
CA ALA A 13 13.19 -11.03 -18.88
C ALA A 13 13.29 -9.49 -18.91
N ARG A 14 14.03 -8.93 -19.87
CA ARG A 14 14.20 -7.48 -20.02
C ARG A 14 13.13 -6.85 -20.93
N GLN A 15 12.64 -7.59 -21.93
CA GLN A 15 11.67 -7.08 -22.90
C GLN A 15 10.26 -7.02 -22.33
N LEU A 16 9.88 -7.97 -21.47
CA LEU A 16 8.52 -8.03 -20.92
C LEU A 16 8.14 -6.75 -20.16
N PRO A 17 8.93 -6.21 -19.21
CA PRO A 17 8.58 -4.97 -18.52
C PRO A 17 8.41 -3.77 -19.46
N ILE A 18 9.21 -3.67 -20.53
CA ILE A 18 9.11 -2.58 -21.52
C ILE A 18 7.79 -2.67 -22.28
N LYS A 19 7.32 -3.89 -22.57
CA LYS A 19 6.03 -4.17 -23.23
C LYS A 19 4.84 -4.09 -22.28
N SER A 20 5.06 -3.89 -20.98
CA SER A 20 4.01 -3.80 -19.97
C SER A 20 3.61 -2.37 -19.62
N VAL A 21 2.39 -2.20 -19.13
CA VAL A 21 1.91 -1.02 -18.40
C VAL A 21 1.39 -1.46 -17.05
N ALA A 22 1.73 -0.74 -15.98
CA ALA A 22 1.14 -0.95 -14.67
C ALA A 22 -0.04 -0.01 -14.44
N LEU A 23 -1.17 -0.53 -13.95
CA LEU A 23 -2.32 0.25 -13.52
C LEU A 23 -2.50 0.09 -12.01
N ILE A 24 -2.26 1.16 -11.26
CA ILE A 24 -2.38 1.19 -9.80
C ILE A 24 -3.78 1.69 -9.45
N LEU A 25 -4.58 0.80 -8.87
CA LEU A 25 -5.89 1.10 -8.32
C LEU A 25 -5.72 1.83 -6.98
N ALA A 26 -5.84 3.15 -6.99
CA ALA A 26 -5.65 4.02 -5.84
C ALA A 26 -6.97 4.67 -5.34
N GLY A 27 -8.11 4.04 -5.64
CA GLY A 27 -9.46 4.52 -5.27
C GLY A 27 -9.96 4.09 -3.88
N GLY A 28 -9.23 3.23 -3.17
CA GLY A 28 -9.66 2.66 -1.90
C GLY A 28 -9.90 3.71 -0.80
N ARG A 29 -11.13 3.77 -0.27
CA ARG A 29 -11.48 4.64 0.87
C ARG A 29 -10.78 4.22 2.17
N GLY A 30 -10.50 2.92 2.34
CA GLY A 30 -9.88 2.40 3.56
C GLY A 30 -10.70 2.68 4.83
N SER A 31 -12.02 2.46 4.80
CA SER A 31 -12.94 2.80 5.89
C SER A 31 -12.59 2.17 7.25
N ARG A 32 -11.89 1.02 7.24
CA ARG A 32 -11.38 0.35 8.45
C ARG A 32 -10.28 1.12 9.18
N LEU A 33 -9.65 2.10 8.53
CA LEU A 33 -8.70 3.04 9.15
C LEU A 33 -9.38 4.24 9.85
N LYS A 34 -10.72 4.27 9.89
CA LYS A 34 -11.51 5.29 10.61
C LYS A 34 -11.11 6.71 10.18
N ASP A 35 -10.93 7.62 11.14
CA ASP A 35 -10.64 9.02 10.88
C ASP A 35 -9.28 9.26 10.22
N LEU A 36 -8.37 8.27 10.18
CA LEU A 36 -7.07 8.38 9.52
C LEU A 36 -7.18 8.57 7.99
N THR A 37 -8.30 8.14 7.39
CA THR A 37 -8.61 8.30 5.96
C THR A 37 -9.77 9.25 5.70
N SER A 38 -10.22 10.01 6.70
CA SER A 38 -11.31 10.99 6.57
C SER A 38 -11.02 12.09 5.55
N THR A 39 -9.76 12.53 5.46
CA THR A 39 -9.29 13.65 4.64
C THR A 39 -8.26 13.25 3.58
N ARG A 40 -8.02 11.94 3.39
CA ARG A 40 -7.04 11.40 2.45
C ARG A 40 -7.40 9.98 2.01
N ALA A 41 -7.07 9.64 0.77
CA ALA A 41 -7.15 8.26 0.30
C ALA A 41 -6.19 7.33 1.07
N LYS A 42 -6.53 6.04 1.22
CA LYS A 42 -5.65 5.06 1.88
C LYS A 42 -4.23 4.99 1.26
N PRO A 43 -4.06 4.98 -0.08
CA PRO A 43 -2.73 5.05 -0.70
C PRO A 43 -1.88 6.27 -0.29
N ALA A 44 -2.52 7.35 0.15
CA ALA A 44 -1.86 8.58 0.61
C ALA A 44 -1.56 8.62 2.12
N VAL A 45 -1.91 7.57 2.87
CA VAL A 45 -1.55 7.44 4.28
C VAL A 45 -0.03 7.37 4.40
N HIS A 46 0.50 8.05 5.41
CA HIS A 46 1.92 8.15 5.68
C HIS A 46 2.45 6.82 6.25
N PHE A 47 3.69 6.44 5.93
CA PHE A 47 4.28 5.20 6.44
C PHE A 47 5.80 5.33 6.60
N GLY A 48 6.37 4.66 7.60
CA GLY A 48 7.82 4.47 7.74
C GLY A 48 8.60 5.78 7.85
N GLY A 49 8.04 6.77 8.52
CA GLY A 49 8.68 8.06 8.79
C GLY A 49 8.71 9.04 7.62
N LYS A 50 8.75 8.60 6.35
CA LYS A 50 8.84 9.53 5.21
C LYS A 50 8.02 9.17 3.97
N PHE A 51 7.51 7.94 3.90
CA PHE A 51 6.84 7.41 2.71
C PHE A 51 5.32 7.61 2.79
N ARG A 52 4.65 7.32 1.68
CA ARG A 52 3.24 6.97 1.65
C ARG A 52 3.06 5.55 1.11
N ILE A 53 1.93 4.92 1.41
CA ILE A 53 1.69 3.52 1.02
C ILE A 53 1.87 3.31 -0.50
N ILE A 54 1.39 4.22 -1.34
CA ILE A 54 1.49 4.10 -2.80
C ILE A 54 2.94 4.02 -3.32
N ASP A 55 3.91 4.57 -2.55
CA ASP A 55 5.30 4.60 -2.97
C ASP A 55 5.88 3.19 -3.14
N PHE A 56 5.36 2.19 -2.43
CA PHE A 56 5.80 0.80 -2.54
C PHE A 56 5.44 0.21 -3.91
N ALA A 57 4.17 0.30 -4.32
CA ALA A 57 3.72 -0.18 -5.63
C ALA A 57 4.45 0.55 -6.77
N LEU A 58 4.58 1.88 -6.68
CA LEU A 58 5.28 2.68 -7.69
C LEU A 58 6.78 2.33 -7.79
N SER A 59 7.44 2.13 -6.64
CA SER A 59 8.86 1.75 -6.62
C SER A 59 9.08 0.33 -7.14
N ASN A 60 8.18 -0.60 -6.81
CA ASN A 60 8.22 -1.95 -7.37
C ASN A 60 8.11 -1.92 -8.91
N CYS A 61 7.21 -1.11 -9.48
CA CYS A 61 7.14 -0.92 -10.93
C CYS A 61 8.47 -0.43 -11.49
N LEU A 62 9.02 0.64 -10.91
CA LEU A 62 10.25 1.28 -11.38
C LEU A 62 11.45 0.30 -11.33
N ASN A 63 11.59 -0.41 -10.22
CA ASN A 63 12.69 -1.34 -9.97
C ASN A 63 12.56 -2.63 -10.81
N SER A 64 11.33 -3.04 -11.15
CA SER A 64 11.06 -4.12 -12.11
C SER A 64 11.20 -3.71 -13.58
N GLY A 65 11.52 -2.45 -13.86
CA GLY A 65 11.66 -1.94 -15.23
C GLY A 65 10.34 -1.54 -15.91
N ILE A 66 9.22 -1.53 -15.19
CA ILE A 66 7.92 -1.06 -15.69
C ILE A 66 7.82 0.44 -15.42
N ARG A 67 8.07 1.24 -16.46
CA ARG A 67 8.18 2.71 -16.36
C ARG A 67 6.97 3.46 -16.95
N ARG A 68 5.97 2.73 -17.42
CA ARG A 68 4.68 3.24 -17.90
C ARG A 68 3.62 2.88 -16.87
N ILE A 69 3.18 3.86 -16.10
CA ILE A 69 2.33 3.63 -14.93
C ILE A 69 1.11 4.54 -15.01
N GLY A 70 -0.09 3.97 -14.91
CA GLY A 70 -1.34 4.70 -14.71
C GLY A 70 -1.81 4.58 -13.27
N VAL A 71 -2.07 5.69 -12.59
CA VAL A 71 -2.60 5.73 -11.23
C VAL A 71 -4.06 6.16 -11.27
N ILE A 72 -4.96 5.21 -11.01
CA ILE A 72 -6.40 5.43 -11.09
C ILE A 72 -6.91 5.92 -9.73
N THR A 73 -7.45 7.13 -9.69
CA THR A 73 -7.87 7.80 -8.44
C THR A 73 -9.36 8.11 -8.43
N GLN A 74 -9.96 8.12 -7.23
CA GLN A 74 -11.40 8.37 -7.07
C GLN A 74 -11.70 9.24 -5.82
N TYR A 75 -11.51 8.71 -4.62
CA TYR A 75 -11.87 9.35 -3.36
C TYR A 75 -10.73 10.19 -2.77
N GLN A 76 -11.02 11.40 -2.24
CA GLN A 76 -10.09 12.25 -1.45
C GLN A 76 -8.66 12.29 -2.00
N SER A 77 -8.53 12.44 -3.32
CA SER A 77 -7.27 12.23 -4.05
C SER A 77 -6.36 13.45 -4.08
N HIS A 78 -6.78 14.63 -3.59
CA HIS A 78 -5.98 15.85 -3.68
C HIS A 78 -4.57 15.68 -3.12
N THR A 79 -4.44 15.14 -1.90
CA THR A 79 -3.13 14.91 -1.28
C THR A 79 -2.33 13.85 -2.02
N LEU A 80 -2.98 12.83 -2.58
CA LEU A 80 -2.36 11.78 -3.39
C LEU A 80 -1.78 12.37 -4.69
N VAL A 81 -2.60 13.10 -5.45
CA VAL A 81 -2.22 13.78 -6.69
C VAL A 81 -1.04 14.71 -6.45
N GLN A 82 -1.08 15.53 -5.39
CA GLN A 82 0.03 16.42 -5.04
C GLN A 82 1.33 15.65 -4.75
N HIS A 83 1.24 14.47 -4.13
CA HIS A 83 2.41 13.63 -3.85
C HIS A 83 2.99 12.99 -5.09
N ILE A 84 2.14 12.48 -6.00
CA ILE A 84 2.59 12.00 -7.30
C ILE A 84 3.26 13.13 -8.09
N GLN A 85 2.64 14.30 -8.14
CA GLN A 85 3.19 15.46 -8.85
C GLN A 85 4.59 15.86 -8.34
N ARG A 86 4.82 15.80 -7.03
CA ARG A 86 6.10 16.24 -6.42
C ARG A 86 7.16 15.15 -6.36
N GLY A 87 6.77 13.88 -6.18
CA GLY A 87 7.69 12.76 -5.99
C GLY A 87 7.96 11.93 -7.25
N TRP A 88 7.00 11.90 -8.17
CA TRP A 88 6.93 10.92 -9.26
C TRP A 88 6.87 11.54 -10.67
N SER A 89 6.80 12.87 -10.81
CA SER A 89 6.87 13.57 -12.10
C SER A 89 8.30 13.82 -12.62
N PHE A 90 9.17 12.81 -12.58
CA PHE A 90 10.56 12.88 -13.05
C PHE A 90 10.83 12.02 -14.29
N LEU A 91 9.84 11.25 -14.74
CA LEU A 91 9.91 10.42 -15.94
C LEU A 91 9.71 11.30 -17.19
N ASN A 92 10.29 10.90 -18.31
CA ASN A 92 10.21 11.61 -19.58
C ASN A 92 9.45 10.78 -20.61
N GLU A 93 8.35 11.32 -21.13
CA GLU A 93 7.49 10.67 -22.12
C GLU A 93 8.24 10.31 -23.42
N GLU A 94 9.24 11.10 -23.83
CA GLU A 94 10.07 10.80 -25.02
C GLU A 94 10.85 9.48 -24.88
N MET A 95 11.12 9.05 -23.64
CA MET A 95 11.75 7.77 -23.34
C MET A 95 10.75 6.63 -23.17
N ASN A 96 9.47 6.88 -23.47
CA ASN A 96 8.34 5.98 -23.23
C ASN A 96 8.14 5.66 -21.74
N GLU A 97 8.26 6.68 -20.88
CA GLU A 97 8.15 6.57 -19.42
C GLU A 97 7.22 7.66 -18.87
N PHE A 98 6.27 7.29 -18.01
CA PHE A 98 5.31 8.22 -17.42
C PHE A 98 4.64 7.67 -16.16
N VAL A 99 4.13 8.59 -15.33
CA VAL A 99 3.15 8.30 -14.27
C VAL A 99 1.90 9.13 -14.55
N ASP A 100 0.92 8.53 -15.22
CA ASP A 100 -0.32 9.17 -15.60
C ASP A 100 -1.34 9.13 -14.47
N LEU A 101 -1.93 10.27 -14.16
CA LEU A 101 -3.03 10.36 -13.20
C LEU A 101 -4.36 10.19 -13.95
N LEU A 102 -5.10 9.14 -13.62
CA LEU A 102 -6.38 8.78 -14.24
C LEU A 102 -7.52 9.00 -13.22
N PRO A 103 -7.97 10.26 -13.00
CA PRO A 103 -9.07 10.54 -12.09
C PRO A 103 -10.40 10.04 -12.68
N ALA A 104 -11.37 9.75 -11.82
CA ALA A 104 -12.75 9.52 -12.26
C ALA A 104 -13.26 10.70 -13.10
N GLN A 105 -13.64 10.44 -14.36
CA GLN A 105 -14.13 11.45 -15.30
C GLN A 105 -15.65 11.30 -15.51
N GLN A 106 -16.32 12.42 -15.78
CA GLN A 106 -17.73 12.44 -16.11
C GLN A 106 -17.95 11.96 -17.55
N ARG A 107 -18.59 10.80 -17.74
CA ARG A 107 -19.14 10.38 -19.04
C ARG A 107 -20.65 10.17 -18.92
N LEU A 108 -21.42 11.11 -19.46
CA LEU A 108 -22.84 11.06 -19.85
C LEU A 108 -23.92 10.55 -18.85
N SER A 109 -23.62 10.30 -17.58
CA SER A 109 -24.64 10.14 -16.53
C SER A 109 -24.18 10.76 -15.20
N THR A 110 -25.14 11.13 -14.35
CA THR A 110 -25.00 11.95 -13.14
C THR A 110 -24.28 11.28 -11.97
N GLU A 111 -23.74 10.06 -12.12
CA GLU A 111 -23.05 9.35 -11.05
C GLU A 111 -21.53 9.50 -11.18
N HIS A 112 -20.95 10.36 -10.34
CA HIS A 112 -19.55 10.77 -10.32
C HIS A 112 -18.52 9.69 -9.90
N TRP A 113 -18.90 8.40 -9.84
CA TRP A 113 -18.12 7.36 -9.16
C TRP A 113 -17.97 6.10 -10.00
N TYR A 114 -16.75 5.57 -10.07
CA TYR A 114 -16.51 4.19 -10.51
C TYR A 114 -17.38 3.23 -9.68
N LYS A 115 -18.12 2.36 -10.36
CA LYS A 115 -19.01 1.35 -9.77
C LYS A 115 -18.22 0.24 -9.06
N GLY A 116 -17.04 -0.07 -9.58
CA GLY A 116 -16.14 -1.08 -9.05
C GLY A 116 -14.72 -0.91 -9.60
N THR A 117 -13.82 -1.81 -9.19
CA THR A 117 -12.40 -1.75 -9.57
C THR A 117 -12.17 -1.99 -11.07
N ALA A 118 -12.99 -2.81 -11.72
CA ALA A 118 -12.91 -3.08 -13.15
C ALA A 118 -13.51 -1.92 -13.98
N ASP A 119 -14.62 -1.33 -13.53
CA ASP A 119 -15.20 -0.12 -14.14
C ASP A 119 -14.19 1.03 -14.17
N ALA A 120 -13.37 1.17 -13.12
CA ALA A 120 -12.33 2.19 -13.07
C ALA A 120 -11.28 2.06 -14.20
N VAL A 121 -10.95 0.84 -14.59
CA VAL A 121 -10.06 0.58 -15.74
C VAL A 121 -10.81 0.78 -17.05
N TYR A 122 -12.05 0.28 -17.14
CA TYR A 122 -12.87 0.40 -18.35
C TYR A 122 -13.13 1.84 -18.78
N GLN A 123 -13.46 2.74 -17.84
CA GLN A 123 -13.70 4.15 -18.17
C GLN A 123 -12.48 4.86 -18.76
N ASN A 124 -11.28 4.34 -18.50
CA ASN A 124 -10.00 4.85 -19.00
C ASN A 124 -9.46 4.04 -20.18
N LEU A 125 -10.24 3.09 -20.72
CA LEU A 125 -9.79 2.16 -21.75
C LEU A 125 -9.28 2.85 -23.02
N ASP A 126 -9.89 3.98 -23.41
CA ASP A 126 -9.45 4.77 -24.58
C ASP A 126 -8.02 5.32 -24.42
N ILE A 127 -7.62 5.65 -23.19
CA ILE A 127 -6.28 6.14 -22.87
C ILE A 127 -5.33 4.94 -22.83
N ILE A 128 -5.73 3.88 -22.11
CA ILE A 128 -4.90 2.69 -21.91
C ILE A 128 -4.57 2.00 -23.24
N ARG A 129 -5.51 1.95 -24.19
CA ARG A 129 -5.30 1.40 -25.54
C ARG A 129 -4.20 2.11 -26.31
N ARG A 130 -4.02 3.43 -26.10
CA ARG A 130 -2.98 4.23 -26.78
C ARG A 130 -1.58 3.93 -26.28
N TYR A 131 -1.44 3.30 -25.12
CA TYR A 131 -0.13 2.86 -24.63
C TYR A 131 0.41 1.66 -25.39
N GLU A 132 -0.41 0.97 -26.19
CA GLU A 132 0.00 -0.18 -27.02
C GLU A 132 0.77 -1.25 -26.22
N ALA A 133 0.31 -1.53 -24.99
CA ALA A 133 0.93 -2.53 -24.12
C ALA A 133 0.53 -3.95 -24.55
N GLU A 134 1.46 -4.91 -24.48
CA GLU A 134 1.16 -6.34 -24.65
C GLU A 134 0.63 -6.94 -23.33
N TYR A 135 1.11 -6.43 -22.20
CA TYR A 135 0.73 -6.90 -20.86
C TYR A 135 0.28 -5.74 -19.98
N VAL A 136 -0.73 -5.98 -19.15
CA VAL A 136 -1.22 -5.03 -18.15
C VAL A 136 -1.05 -5.62 -16.76
N VAL A 137 -0.34 -4.90 -15.89
CA VAL A 137 -0.12 -5.26 -14.49
C VAL A 137 -1.08 -4.43 -13.63
N ILE A 138 -2.13 -5.05 -13.09
CA ILE A 138 -3.08 -4.41 -12.18
C ILE A 138 -2.56 -4.54 -10.76
N LEU A 139 -2.45 -3.42 -10.04
CA LEU A 139 -1.89 -3.34 -8.70
C LEU A 139 -2.85 -2.65 -7.73
N ALA A 140 -3.03 -3.22 -6.55
CA ALA A 140 -3.58 -2.51 -5.41
C ALA A 140 -2.56 -1.47 -4.89
N GLY A 141 -2.96 -0.19 -4.85
CA GLY A 141 -2.09 0.92 -4.43
C GLY A 141 -2.03 1.15 -2.91
N ASP A 142 -2.64 0.28 -2.12
CA ASP A 142 -2.87 0.45 -0.68
C ASP A 142 -2.28 -0.69 0.18
N HIS A 143 -1.34 -1.46 -0.37
CA HIS A 143 -0.57 -2.50 0.33
C HIS A 143 0.92 -2.11 0.43
N ILE A 144 1.61 -2.65 1.44
CA ILE A 144 3.04 -2.42 1.69
C ILE A 144 3.79 -3.74 1.48
N TYR A 145 4.65 -3.78 0.47
CA TYR A 145 5.45 -4.94 0.10
C TYR A 145 6.57 -4.56 -0.88
N LYS A 146 7.55 -5.45 -1.06
CA LYS A 146 8.55 -5.40 -2.13
C LYS A 146 8.43 -6.61 -3.04
N MET A 147 8.19 -6.38 -4.33
CA MET A 147 7.98 -7.44 -5.32
C MET A 147 8.64 -7.06 -6.64
N ASP A 148 9.30 -8.04 -7.27
CA ASP A 148 9.79 -7.92 -8.62
C ASP A 148 8.77 -8.46 -9.63
N TYR A 149 7.98 -7.57 -10.23
CA TYR A 149 6.97 -7.91 -11.23
C TYR A 149 7.56 -8.51 -12.51
N SER A 150 8.85 -8.29 -12.81
CA SER A 150 9.48 -8.90 -13.99
C SER A 150 9.48 -10.43 -13.88
N ARG A 151 9.63 -10.98 -12.68
CA ARG A 151 9.55 -12.42 -12.40
C ARG A 151 8.13 -12.96 -12.57
N MET A 152 7.13 -12.20 -12.14
CA MET A 152 5.72 -12.57 -12.33
C MET A 152 5.33 -12.50 -13.82
N LEU A 153 5.86 -11.54 -14.59
CA LEU A 153 5.68 -11.46 -16.05
C LEU A 153 6.29 -12.67 -16.75
N ILE A 154 7.49 -13.11 -16.35
CA ILE A 154 8.13 -14.32 -16.89
C ILE A 154 7.24 -15.54 -16.64
N ASP A 155 6.82 -15.75 -15.38
CA ASP A 155 5.95 -16.87 -15.00
C ASP A 155 4.61 -16.86 -15.77
N HIS A 156 4.02 -15.68 -15.96
CA HIS A 156 2.81 -15.49 -16.77
C HIS A 156 2.99 -15.97 -18.22
N VAL A 157 4.10 -15.59 -18.85
CA VAL A 157 4.40 -15.93 -20.25
C VAL A 157 4.81 -17.39 -20.41
N GLU A 158 5.62 -17.92 -19.49
CA GLU A 158 6.05 -19.33 -19.50
C GLU A 158 4.87 -20.29 -19.33
N LYS A 159 3.89 -19.93 -18.49
CA LYS A 159 2.64 -20.68 -18.33
C LYS A 159 1.64 -20.48 -19.48
N GLY A 160 1.87 -19.51 -20.37
CA GLY A 160 0.93 -19.15 -21.43
C GLY A 160 -0.43 -18.68 -20.91
N ALA A 161 -0.45 -18.09 -19.71
CA ALA A 161 -1.67 -17.70 -19.02
C ALA A 161 -2.34 -16.49 -19.69
N GLN A 162 -3.66 -16.35 -19.54
CA GLN A 162 -4.38 -15.12 -19.91
C GLN A 162 -4.45 -14.15 -18.74
N CYS A 163 -4.54 -14.69 -17.53
CA CYS A 163 -4.48 -13.96 -16.26
C CYS A 163 -3.58 -14.72 -15.28
N THR A 164 -2.71 -13.99 -14.58
CA THR A 164 -1.93 -14.52 -13.45
C THR A 164 -2.22 -13.70 -12.21
N VAL A 165 -2.53 -14.36 -11.09
CA VAL A 165 -2.88 -13.74 -9.81
C VAL A 165 -1.78 -14.01 -8.79
N ALA A 166 -1.19 -12.97 -8.20
CA ALA A 166 -0.22 -13.16 -7.13
C ALA A 166 -0.93 -13.60 -5.84
N CYS A 167 -0.39 -14.62 -5.18
CA CYS A 167 -1.00 -15.22 -4.00
C CYS A 167 -0.01 -15.48 -2.86
N LEU A 168 -0.53 -15.49 -1.64
CA LEU A 168 0.22 -15.75 -0.42
C LEU A 168 -0.64 -16.56 0.57
N PRO A 169 -0.07 -17.56 1.27
CA PRO A 169 -0.73 -18.19 2.41
C PRO A 169 -0.96 -17.20 3.55
N VAL A 170 -2.19 -17.09 4.02
CA VAL A 170 -2.56 -16.29 5.20
C VAL A 170 -3.31 -17.13 6.23
N PRO A 171 -3.28 -16.77 7.52
CA PRO A 171 -4.08 -17.44 8.54
C PRO A 171 -5.56 -17.46 8.13
N ARG A 172 -6.19 -18.63 8.22
CA ARG A 172 -7.58 -18.84 7.79
C ARG A 172 -8.58 -17.93 8.51
N SER A 173 -8.28 -17.54 9.75
CA SER A 173 -9.06 -16.57 10.53
C SER A 173 -9.09 -15.16 9.94
N GLU A 174 -8.08 -14.79 9.14
CA GLU A 174 -7.96 -13.48 8.49
C GLU A 174 -8.36 -13.53 7.00
N ALA A 175 -8.47 -14.73 6.42
CA ALA A 175 -8.67 -14.94 5.00
C ALA A 175 -10.02 -14.45 4.45
N GLY A 176 -11.02 -14.23 5.31
CA GLY A 176 -12.35 -13.73 4.91
C GLY A 176 -12.35 -12.31 4.35
N GLU A 177 -11.26 -11.56 4.54
CA GLU A 177 -11.11 -10.21 4.01
C GLU A 177 -10.50 -10.18 2.58
N PHE A 178 -10.09 -11.33 2.06
CA PHE A 178 -9.39 -11.47 0.78
C PHE A 178 -10.15 -12.36 -0.20
N GLY A 179 -9.77 -12.30 -1.48
CA GLY A 179 -10.13 -13.33 -2.44
C GLY A 179 -9.32 -14.59 -2.15
N VAL A 180 -9.99 -15.72 -1.91
CA VAL A 180 -9.34 -17.00 -1.60
C VAL A 180 -9.44 -17.91 -2.80
N MET A 181 -8.34 -18.57 -3.14
CA MET A 181 -8.26 -19.41 -4.32
C MET A 181 -7.82 -20.84 -3.98
N LYS A 182 -8.23 -21.77 -4.82
CA LYS A 182 -7.74 -23.15 -4.83
C LYS A 182 -7.00 -23.38 -6.14
N VAL A 183 -5.85 -24.04 -6.05
CA VAL A 183 -4.97 -24.32 -7.20
C VAL A 183 -4.76 -25.83 -7.38
N ASP A 184 -4.43 -26.23 -8.60
CA ASP A 184 -3.95 -27.59 -8.90
C ASP A 184 -2.41 -27.69 -8.82
N GLU A 185 -1.85 -28.85 -9.19
CA GLU A 185 -0.40 -29.13 -9.15
C GLU A 185 0.42 -28.26 -10.12
N SER A 186 -0.23 -27.61 -11.10
CA SER A 186 0.38 -26.70 -12.08
C SER A 186 0.19 -25.22 -11.74
N ASP A 187 -0.23 -24.92 -10.51
CA ASP A 187 -0.66 -23.61 -10.03
C ASP A 187 -1.86 -23.02 -10.80
N ARG A 188 -2.60 -23.82 -11.58
CA ARG A 188 -3.80 -23.31 -12.26
C ARG A 188 -4.87 -23.07 -11.21
N ILE A 189 -5.55 -21.93 -11.28
CA ILE A 189 -6.65 -21.62 -10.36
C ILE A 189 -7.87 -22.43 -10.80
N ILE A 190 -8.36 -23.29 -9.90
CA ILE A 190 -9.55 -24.13 -10.14
C ILE A 190 -10.81 -23.55 -9.51
N GLU A 191 -10.65 -22.74 -8.47
CA GLU A 191 -11.75 -22.10 -7.76
C GLU A 191 -11.26 -20.77 -7.17
N PHE A 192 -12.11 -19.74 -7.24
CA PHE A 192 -11.84 -18.43 -6.66
C PHE A 192 -13.11 -17.91 -5.98
N LEU A 193 -12.98 -17.50 -4.72
CA LEU A 193 -14.07 -16.97 -3.90
C LEU A 193 -13.65 -15.62 -3.33
N GLU A 194 -14.36 -14.54 -3.69
CA GLU A 194 -14.08 -13.20 -3.15
C GLU A 194 -14.70 -13.03 -1.76
N LYS A 195 -13.86 -12.79 -0.75
CA LYS A 195 -14.24 -12.51 0.65
C LYS A 195 -15.23 -13.54 1.23
N PRO A 196 -14.87 -14.83 1.22
CA PRO A 196 -15.75 -15.88 1.71
C PRO A 196 -15.91 -15.80 3.24
N ALA A 197 -17.15 -15.89 3.73
CA ALA A 197 -17.42 -15.94 5.17
C ALA A 197 -16.79 -17.17 5.86
N ASN A 198 -16.61 -18.27 5.12
CA ASN A 198 -15.89 -19.46 5.57
C ASN A 198 -14.78 -19.78 4.55
N PRO A 199 -13.58 -19.21 4.72
CA PRO A 199 -12.46 -19.42 3.79
C PRO A 199 -12.09 -20.90 3.65
N PRO A 200 -11.92 -21.43 2.43
CA PRO A 200 -11.41 -22.77 2.22
C PRO A 200 -9.95 -22.85 2.68
N ALA A 201 -9.57 -23.98 3.28
CA ALA A 201 -8.20 -24.22 3.71
C ALA A 201 -7.33 -24.69 2.54
N MET A 202 -6.01 -24.50 2.68
CA MET A 202 -5.03 -25.04 1.74
C MET A 202 -4.94 -26.57 1.87
N PRO A 203 -4.71 -27.29 0.76
CA PRO A 203 -4.37 -28.71 0.83
C PRO A 203 -3.15 -28.93 1.73
N GLY A 204 -3.26 -29.82 2.71
CA GLY A 204 -2.17 -30.15 3.64
C GLY A 204 -1.92 -29.14 4.77
N ASN A 205 -2.61 -27.99 4.80
CA ASN A 205 -2.50 -27.02 5.89
C ASN A 205 -3.88 -26.41 6.24
N PRO A 206 -4.61 -26.98 7.23
CA PRO A 206 -5.98 -26.59 7.55
C PRO A 206 -6.09 -25.17 8.17
N ASP A 207 -5.00 -24.64 8.71
CA ASP A 207 -4.96 -23.37 9.42
C ASP A 207 -4.67 -22.17 8.49
N MET A 208 -4.36 -22.45 7.22
CA MET A 208 -3.98 -21.45 6.23
C MET A 208 -4.93 -21.50 5.02
N SER A 209 -5.14 -20.33 4.40
CA SER A 209 -5.86 -20.17 3.13
C SER A 209 -4.95 -19.47 2.12
N LEU A 210 -5.06 -19.83 0.84
CA LEU A 210 -4.30 -19.18 -0.22
C LEU A 210 -5.04 -17.92 -0.69
N ALA A 211 -4.56 -16.75 -0.26
CA ALA A 211 -5.20 -15.48 -0.53
C ALA A 211 -4.58 -14.76 -1.74
N SER A 212 -5.43 -14.08 -2.50
CA SER A 212 -5.08 -13.14 -3.56
C SER A 212 -4.56 -11.84 -2.95
N MET A 213 -3.47 -11.32 -3.51
CA MET A 213 -2.86 -10.06 -3.07
C MET A 213 -3.47 -8.82 -3.73
N GLY A 214 -4.44 -8.99 -4.64
CA GLY A 214 -4.94 -7.90 -5.49
C GLY A 214 -3.91 -7.43 -6.52
N ILE A 215 -3.06 -8.36 -6.99
CA ILE A 215 -2.03 -8.12 -8.01
C ILE A 215 -2.29 -9.10 -9.15
N TYR A 216 -2.53 -8.57 -10.35
CA TYR A 216 -2.92 -9.35 -11.52
C TYR A 216 -2.05 -8.98 -12.72
N ILE A 217 -1.66 -9.96 -13.52
CA ILE A 217 -1.06 -9.74 -14.85
C ILE A 217 -2.03 -10.28 -15.89
N PHE A 218 -2.30 -9.47 -16.90
CA PHE A 218 -3.15 -9.83 -18.01
C PHE A 218 -2.42 -9.67 -19.34
N ASN A 219 -2.75 -10.54 -20.31
CA ASN A 219 -2.60 -10.20 -21.72
C ASN A 219 -3.54 -9.02 -22.02
N ALA A 220 -3.01 -7.93 -22.57
CA ALA A 220 -3.76 -6.68 -22.72
C ALA A 220 -5.03 -6.85 -23.57
N ALA A 221 -4.93 -7.54 -24.71
CA ALA A 221 -6.06 -7.80 -25.60
C ALA A 221 -7.19 -8.58 -24.89
N TYR A 222 -6.82 -9.58 -24.07
CA TYR A 222 -7.78 -10.36 -23.30
C TYR A 222 -8.46 -9.52 -22.22
N LEU A 223 -7.71 -8.67 -21.49
CA LEU A 223 -8.28 -7.75 -20.51
C LEU A 223 -9.29 -6.79 -21.15
N PHE A 224 -8.97 -6.22 -22.32
CA PHE A 224 -9.86 -5.26 -22.98
C PHE A 224 -11.18 -5.90 -23.40
N GLN A 225 -11.12 -7.09 -24.00
CA GLN A 225 -12.31 -7.85 -24.33
C GLN A 225 -13.13 -8.16 -23.07
N LEU A 226 -12.47 -8.62 -22.01
CA LEU A 226 -13.13 -9.00 -20.77
C LEU A 226 -13.86 -7.82 -20.11
N LEU A 227 -13.26 -6.63 -20.12
CA LEU A 227 -13.88 -5.41 -19.59
C LEU A 227 -15.10 -4.97 -20.41
N GLU A 228 -15.01 -5.00 -21.74
CA GLU A 228 -16.15 -4.67 -22.63
C GLU A 228 -17.34 -5.62 -22.43
N GLU A 229 -17.06 -6.92 -22.27
CA GLU A 229 -18.08 -7.93 -21.96
C GLU A 229 -18.71 -7.70 -20.57
N ASP A 230 -17.89 -7.40 -19.55
CA ASP A 230 -18.38 -7.18 -18.18
C ASP A 230 -19.30 -5.97 -18.06
N MET A 231 -18.99 -4.88 -18.77
CA MET A 231 -19.85 -3.68 -18.80
C MET A 231 -21.22 -3.92 -19.40
N SER A 232 -21.32 -4.92 -20.27
CA SER A 232 -22.58 -5.33 -20.90
C SER A 232 -23.31 -6.42 -20.10
N THR A 233 -22.71 -6.93 -19.02
CA THR A 233 -23.24 -8.06 -18.23
C THR A 233 -24.21 -7.56 -17.14
N PRO A 234 -25.52 -7.89 -17.23
CA PRO A 234 -26.47 -7.48 -16.20
C PRO A 234 -26.16 -8.12 -14.84
N GLY A 235 -26.15 -7.30 -13.79
CA GLY A 235 -25.92 -7.77 -12.41
C GLY A 235 -24.45 -7.93 -12.00
N SER A 236 -23.49 -7.64 -12.89
CA SER A 236 -22.08 -7.53 -12.51
C SER A 236 -21.88 -6.39 -11.50
N SER A 237 -20.99 -6.60 -10.53
CA SER A 237 -20.55 -5.53 -9.63
C SER A 237 -19.37 -4.73 -10.19
N HIS A 238 -18.91 -5.08 -11.39
CA HIS A 238 -17.80 -4.45 -12.10
C HIS A 238 -16.50 -4.41 -11.28
N ASP A 239 -16.20 -5.52 -10.60
CA ASP A 239 -15.03 -5.68 -9.74
C ASP A 239 -14.14 -6.84 -10.20
N PHE A 240 -12.82 -6.66 -10.10
CA PHE A 240 -11.88 -7.71 -10.47
C PHE A 240 -12.09 -8.99 -9.65
N GLY A 241 -12.15 -8.89 -8.32
CA GLY A 241 -12.26 -10.05 -7.44
C GLY A 241 -13.63 -10.71 -7.50
N LYS A 242 -14.71 -9.93 -7.53
CA LYS A 242 -16.08 -10.48 -7.51
C LYS A 242 -16.56 -11.02 -8.85
N ASP A 243 -16.18 -10.39 -9.96
CA ASP A 243 -16.79 -10.68 -11.26
C ASP A 243 -15.76 -11.27 -12.23
N LEU A 244 -14.63 -10.58 -12.45
CA LEU A 244 -13.69 -10.96 -13.51
C LEU A 244 -12.88 -12.23 -13.19
N ILE A 245 -12.22 -12.30 -12.04
CA ILE A 245 -11.37 -13.44 -11.68
C ILE A 245 -12.17 -14.75 -11.61
N PRO A 246 -13.39 -14.79 -11.02
CA PRO A 246 -14.25 -15.98 -11.09
C PRO A 246 -14.58 -16.40 -12.52
N LYS A 247 -14.90 -15.44 -13.41
CA LYS A 247 -15.20 -15.71 -14.83
C LYS A 247 -14.00 -16.32 -15.56
N ILE A 248 -12.79 -15.78 -15.36
CA ILE A 248 -11.56 -16.29 -15.98
C ILE A 248 -11.19 -17.68 -15.42
N THR A 249 -11.41 -17.88 -14.12
CA THR A 249 -11.21 -19.17 -13.43
C THR A 249 -12.13 -20.24 -14.03
N ALA A 250 -13.41 -19.93 -14.25
CA ALA A 250 -14.35 -20.83 -14.90
C ALA A 250 -13.95 -21.17 -16.37
N GLN A 251 -13.26 -20.25 -17.05
CA GLN A 251 -12.69 -20.48 -18.39
C GLN A 251 -11.35 -21.25 -18.37
N GLN A 252 -10.86 -21.64 -17.19
CA GLN A 252 -9.56 -22.31 -17.00
C GLN A 252 -8.36 -21.51 -17.54
N ALA A 253 -8.46 -20.18 -17.50
CA ALA A 253 -7.49 -19.27 -18.11
C ALA A 253 -6.66 -18.48 -17.05
N ALA A 254 -6.82 -18.81 -15.77
CA ALA A 254 -6.17 -18.14 -14.64
C ALA A 254 -5.14 -19.04 -13.94
N TRP A 255 -3.95 -18.49 -13.67
CA TRP A 255 -2.89 -19.14 -12.90
C TRP A 255 -2.54 -18.34 -11.65
N ALA A 256 -2.10 -19.05 -10.61
CA ALA A 256 -1.53 -18.45 -9.42
C ALA A 256 -0.03 -18.24 -9.60
N HIS A 257 0.46 -17.16 -9.01
CA HIS A 257 1.89 -16.87 -8.86
C HIS A 257 2.22 -16.75 -7.37
N PRO A 258 2.94 -17.72 -6.79
CA PRO A 258 3.37 -17.65 -5.39
C PRO A 258 4.26 -16.43 -5.13
N PHE A 259 3.86 -15.58 -4.18
CA PHE A 259 4.59 -14.35 -3.86
C PHE A 259 6.05 -14.60 -3.46
N THR A 260 6.36 -15.75 -2.87
CA THR A 260 7.72 -16.16 -2.50
C THR A 260 8.69 -16.17 -3.68
N LEU A 261 8.22 -16.37 -4.92
CA LEU A 261 9.08 -16.43 -6.12
C LEU A 261 9.53 -15.04 -6.61
N SER A 262 8.80 -13.99 -6.24
CA SER A 262 9.03 -12.61 -6.70
C SER A 262 9.16 -11.61 -5.56
N CYS A 263 8.97 -12.01 -4.30
CA CYS A 263 9.23 -11.18 -3.13
C CYS A 263 10.71 -10.81 -3.08
N VAL A 264 10.98 -9.52 -2.88
CA VAL A 264 12.34 -9.01 -2.70
C VAL A 264 12.59 -8.82 -1.20
N THR A 265 13.52 -9.60 -0.64
CA THR A 265 13.94 -9.53 0.76
C THR A 265 15.45 -9.47 0.86
N SER A 266 15.98 -8.73 1.83
CA SER A 266 17.40 -8.76 2.18
C SER A 266 17.77 -9.92 3.10
N ASN A 267 16.77 -10.56 3.73
CA ASN A 267 16.95 -11.74 4.57
C ASN A 267 16.05 -12.89 4.09
N PRO A 268 16.61 -13.92 3.41
CA PRO A 268 15.86 -15.07 2.92
C PRO A 268 15.25 -15.96 4.01
N ASP A 269 15.75 -15.87 5.26
CA ASP A 269 15.25 -16.67 6.38
C ASP A 269 13.94 -16.11 6.95
N LEU A 270 13.56 -14.87 6.58
CA LEU A 270 12.31 -14.25 7.00
C LEU A 270 11.18 -14.58 6.04
N PRO A 271 9.93 -14.70 6.54
CA PRO A 271 8.77 -14.84 5.68
C PRO A 271 8.60 -13.60 4.77
N PRO A 272 8.02 -13.75 3.56
CA PRO A 272 7.75 -12.62 2.68
C PRO A 272 6.98 -11.50 3.37
N TYR A 273 7.49 -10.27 3.28
CA TYR A 273 6.84 -9.12 3.89
C TYR A 273 5.72 -8.58 3.00
N TRP A 274 4.48 -8.74 3.46
CA TRP A 274 3.30 -8.11 2.88
C TRP A 274 2.35 -7.67 3.98
N ARG A 275 1.88 -6.42 3.92
CA ARG A 275 0.92 -5.85 4.87
C ARG A 275 -0.18 -5.10 4.12
N ASP A 276 -1.44 -5.48 4.36
CA ASP A 276 -2.62 -4.78 3.83
C ASP A 276 -2.88 -3.45 4.55
N VAL A 277 -2.32 -3.28 5.76
CA VAL A 277 -2.59 -2.18 6.72
C VAL A 277 -4.07 -1.77 6.73
N GLY A 278 -4.94 -2.78 6.86
CA GLY A 278 -6.39 -2.62 6.82
C GLY A 278 -6.98 -2.01 8.08
N THR A 279 -6.39 -2.26 9.26
CA THR A 279 -6.85 -1.77 10.56
C THR A 279 -5.84 -0.81 11.19
N LEU A 280 -6.28 -0.01 12.16
CA LEU A 280 -5.40 0.92 12.89
C LEU A 280 -4.30 0.18 13.65
N ASP A 281 -4.62 -0.97 14.25
CA ASP A 281 -3.64 -1.82 14.94
C ASP A 281 -2.58 -2.35 13.98
N ALA A 282 -2.98 -2.82 12.79
CA ALA A 282 -2.06 -3.29 11.77
C ALA A 282 -1.16 -2.16 11.25
N TYR A 283 -1.74 -0.98 11.01
CA TYR A 283 -1.02 0.21 10.59
C TYR A 283 0.01 0.68 11.64
N TRP A 284 -0.39 0.75 12.91
CA TRP A 284 0.49 1.09 14.03
C TRP A 284 1.64 0.08 14.15
N ARG A 285 1.31 -1.22 14.17
CA ARG A 285 2.29 -2.31 14.29
C ARG A 285 3.30 -2.28 13.14
N ALA A 286 2.84 -2.10 11.90
CA ALA A 286 3.73 -2.05 10.72
C ALA A 286 4.69 -0.84 10.75
N ASN A 287 4.29 0.30 11.34
CA ASN A 287 5.23 1.41 11.51
C ASN A 287 6.25 1.12 12.62
N LEU A 288 5.82 0.58 13.76
CA LEU A 288 6.73 0.31 14.88
C LEU A 288 7.71 -0.84 14.63
N ASP A 289 7.34 -1.80 13.77
CA ASP A 289 8.26 -2.82 13.26
C ASP A 289 9.55 -2.21 12.74
N LEU A 290 9.45 -1.12 11.96
CA LEU A 290 10.61 -0.38 11.42
C LEU A 290 11.49 0.28 12.49
N ALA A 291 10.97 0.49 13.70
CA ALA A 291 11.72 1.05 14.82
C ALA A 291 12.38 -0.03 15.70
N SER A 292 12.08 -1.30 15.45
CA SER A 292 12.71 -2.43 16.14
C SER A 292 14.19 -2.58 15.74
N VAL A 293 14.93 -3.41 16.49
CA VAL A 293 16.35 -3.67 16.24
C VAL A 293 16.56 -4.39 14.91
N THR A 294 15.69 -5.35 14.61
CA THR A 294 15.71 -6.17 13.39
C THR A 294 14.31 -6.12 12.77
N PRO A 295 14.00 -5.09 11.98
CA PRO A 295 12.69 -4.96 11.35
C PRO A 295 12.46 -6.07 10.33
N GLU A 296 11.21 -6.52 10.21
CA GLU A 296 10.84 -7.49 9.18
C GLU A 296 10.92 -6.89 7.77
N LEU A 297 10.68 -5.58 7.65
CA LEU A 297 10.85 -4.82 6.41
C LEU A 297 12.15 -4.03 6.40
N ASP A 298 13.09 -4.44 5.57
CA ASP A 298 14.36 -3.72 5.39
C ASP A 298 14.20 -2.50 4.46
N MET A 299 14.19 -1.31 5.06
CA MET A 299 14.16 -0.02 4.36
C MET A 299 15.54 0.57 4.09
N TYR A 300 16.61 -0.11 4.50
CA TYR A 300 18.01 0.26 4.26
C TYR A 300 18.64 -0.50 3.09
N ASP A 301 17.94 -1.49 2.56
CA ASP A 301 18.27 -2.16 1.31
C ASP A 301 18.42 -1.17 0.13
N ARG A 302 19.61 -1.17 -0.46
CA ARG A 302 19.98 -0.33 -1.61
C ARG A 302 19.75 -1.01 -2.95
N ALA A 303 19.57 -2.33 -2.97
CA ALA A 303 19.28 -3.08 -4.20
C ALA A 303 17.82 -2.89 -4.63
N TRP A 304 16.90 -2.70 -3.68
CA TRP A 304 15.49 -2.40 -3.95
C TRP A 304 15.02 -1.14 -3.19
N PRO A 305 15.45 0.06 -3.64
CA PRO A 305 15.11 1.30 -2.97
C PRO A 305 13.63 1.64 -3.17
N ILE A 306 13.01 2.22 -2.14
CA ILE A 306 11.69 2.83 -2.24
C ILE A 306 11.87 4.33 -2.50
N ARG A 307 11.38 4.79 -3.65
CA ARG A 307 11.36 6.22 -4.01
C ARG A 307 10.15 6.90 -3.37
N THR A 308 10.30 8.16 -3.01
CA THR A 308 9.21 9.01 -2.54
C THR A 308 9.54 10.49 -2.79
N HIS A 309 8.62 11.39 -2.45
CA HIS A 309 8.90 12.83 -2.41
C HIS A 309 9.87 13.15 -1.26
N MET A 310 11.11 13.52 -1.61
CA MET A 310 12.12 13.96 -0.65
C MET A 310 12.05 15.47 -0.45
N GLU A 311 11.47 15.88 0.68
CA GLU A 311 11.43 17.30 1.05
C GLU A 311 12.78 17.73 1.66
N PRO A 312 13.35 18.90 1.27
CA PRO A 312 14.59 19.40 1.85
C PRO A 312 14.32 19.91 3.27
N LEU A 313 14.52 19.03 4.25
CA LEU A 313 14.31 19.30 5.66
C LEU A 313 15.64 19.51 6.40
N PRO A 314 15.68 20.36 7.44
CA PRO A 314 16.81 20.39 8.35
C PRO A 314 17.05 19.02 9.02
N PRO A 315 18.26 18.76 9.55
CA PRO A 315 18.50 17.60 10.40
C PRO A 315 17.57 17.56 11.61
N ALA A 316 17.30 16.36 12.12
CA ALA A 316 16.63 16.21 13.42
C ALA A 316 17.47 16.88 14.52
N LYS A 317 16.83 17.70 15.36
CA LYS A 317 17.48 18.48 16.40
C LYS A 317 17.08 17.96 17.78
N PHE A 318 18.07 17.57 18.57
CA PHE A 318 17.90 17.24 19.99
C PHE A 318 18.49 18.36 20.83
N VAL A 319 17.73 18.89 21.77
CA VAL A 319 18.15 19.98 22.66
C VAL A 319 17.83 19.64 24.10
N GLN A 320 18.53 20.30 25.03
CA GLN A 320 18.21 20.24 26.45
C GLN A 320 16.78 20.74 26.71
N ASP A 321 16.14 20.21 27.75
CA ASP A 321 14.87 20.76 28.22
C ASP A 321 15.05 22.09 28.98
N ARG A 322 13.95 22.61 29.54
CA ARG A 322 13.98 23.83 30.34
C ARG A 322 14.82 23.73 31.61
N SER A 323 15.08 22.54 32.12
CA SER A 323 15.97 22.32 33.27
C SER A 323 17.43 22.11 32.88
N GLY A 324 17.76 22.13 31.58
CA GLY A 324 19.09 21.80 31.09
C GLY A 324 19.37 20.28 31.05
N SER A 325 18.34 19.44 31.20
CA SER A 325 18.48 17.99 31.17
C SER A 325 18.49 17.46 29.72
N HIS A 326 19.15 16.32 29.55
CA HIS A 326 19.23 15.59 28.28
C HIS A 326 17.95 14.78 28.03
N GLY A 327 17.64 14.53 26.76
CA GLY A 327 16.58 13.60 26.36
C GLY A 327 17.11 12.18 26.19
N MET A 328 16.21 11.20 26.13
CA MET A 328 16.55 9.79 25.92
C MET A 328 15.76 9.24 24.73
N THR A 329 16.45 8.56 23.82
CA THR A 329 15.84 7.90 22.67
C THR A 329 16.23 6.43 22.61
N MET A 330 15.26 5.54 22.43
CA MET A 330 15.51 4.09 22.35
C MET A 330 14.60 3.45 21.30
N ASN A 331 15.18 2.65 20.39
CA ASN A 331 14.48 1.94 19.32
C ASN A 331 13.45 2.83 18.61
N SER A 332 13.85 4.02 18.16
CA SER A 332 12.93 5.02 17.62
C SER A 332 13.46 5.63 16.32
N LEU A 333 12.54 5.96 15.41
CA LEU A 333 12.85 6.64 14.16
C LEU A 333 12.47 8.12 14.30
N VAL A 334 13.42 9.02 14.01
CA VAL A 334 13.20 10.46 14.05
C VAL A 334 13.56 11.07 12.71
N SER A 335 12.54 11.56 12.01
CA SER A 335 12.69 12.14 10.66
C SER A 335 13.25 13.56 10.69
N GLY A 336 13.61 14.07 9.51
CA GLY A 336 14.11 15.45 9.35
C GLY A 336 13.11 16.52 9.79
N GLY A 337 13.62 17.68 10.20
CA GLY A 337 12.84 18.81 10.69
C GLY A 337 12.28 18.64 12.12
N CYS A 338 12.45 17.47 12.73
CA CYS A 338 12.02 17.23 14.11
C CYS A 338 12.84 18.03 15.13
N ILE A 339 12.19 18.46 16.21
CA ILE A 339 12.84 19.06 17.37
C ILE A 339 12.36 18.36 18.64
N VAL A 340 13.27 17.70 19.35
CA VAL A 340 12.98 17.00 20.62
C VAL A 340 13.73 17.68 21.77
N SER A 341 12.99 18.17 22.76
CA SER A 341 13.55 18.99 23.85
C SER A 341 13.59 18.22 25.19
N GLY A 342 14.69 17.51 25.47
CA GLY A 342 14.96 16.80 26.73
C GLY A 342 13.94 15.72 27.16
N SER A 343 13.12 15.25 26.23
CA SER A 343 12.04 14.29 26.48
C SER A 343 12.47 12.85 26.22
N VAL A 344 11.68 11.89 26.72
CA VAL A 344 11.91 10.45 26.55
C VAL A 344 11.07 9.93 25.39
N VAL A 345 11.70 9.31 24.39
CA VAL A 345 11.06 8.73 23.21
C VAL A 345 11.50 7.28 23.05
N VAL A 346 10.56 6.36 23.18
CA VAL A 346 10.80 4.90 23.18
C VAL A 346 9.90 4.24 22.15
N HIS A 347 10.46 3.32 21.38
CA HIS A 347 9.74 2.48 20.43
C HIS A 347 8.77 3.27 19.53
N SER A 348 9.18 4.44 19.03
CA SER A 348 8.27 5.39 18.38
C SER A 348 8.77 5.83 17.02
N VAL A 349 7.84 6.24 16.15
CA VAL A 349 8.13 6.75 14.81
C VAL A 349 7.64 8.18 14.69
N LEU A 350 8.58 9.11 14.54
CA LEU A 350 8.33 10.53 14.37
C LEU A 350 8.54 10.91 12.90
N PHE A 351 7.46 11.30 12.24
CA PHE A 351 7.45 11.83 10.89
C PHE A 351 8.01 13.27 10.83
N PRO A 352 8.20 13.86 9.64
CA PRO A 352 8.77 15.19 9.50
C PRO A 352 8.11 16.27 10.34
N ARG A 353 8.94 17.22 10.80
CA ARG A 353 8.51 18.44 11.51
C ARG A 353 7.74 18.18 12.81
N VAL A 354 7.88 17.01 13.42
CA VAL A 354 7.33 16.75 14.74
C VAL A 354 8.11 17.55 15.79
N ARG A 355 7.38 18.28 16.65
CA ARG A 355 7.94 19.01 17.77
C ARG A 355 7.54 18.35 19.08
N VAL A 356 8.52 17.95 19.88
CA VAL A 356 8.32 17.43 21.23
C VAL A 356 8.91 18.42 22.22
N ASN A 357 8.05 19.05 23.02
CA ASN A 357 8.47 19.99 24.05
C ASN A 357 8.99 19.25 25.30
N SER A 358 9.38 20.01 26.32
CA SER A 358 10.00 19.48 27.54
C SER A 358 9.10 18.56 28.36
N PHE A 359 9.74 17.60 29.03
CA PHE A 359 9.14 16.72 30.05
C PHE A 359 8.10 15.73 29.50
N CYS A 360 8.18 15.39 28.22
CA CYS A 360 7.29 14.41 27.62
C CYS A 360 7.83 12.99 27.75
N THR A 361 6.91 12.04 27.85
CA THR A 361 7.19 10.61 27.70
C THR A 361 6.37 10.08 26.53
N ILE A 362 7.03 9.57 25.50
CA ILE A 362 6.43 9.02 24.29
C ILE A 362 6.86 7.57 24.16
N ASP A 363 5.90 6.65 24.22
CA ASP A 363 6.14 5.20 24.20
C ASP A 363 5.23 4.51 23.18
N SER A 364 5.84 3.79 22.24
CA SER A 364 5.10 2.96 21.29
C SER A 364 4.08 3.79 20.49
N THR A 365 4.51 4.96 20.00
CA THR A 365 3.64 5.97 19.39
C THR A 365 4.09 6.32 17.97
N VAL A 366 3.11 6.49 17.08
CA VAL A 366 3.32 6.99 15.72
C VAL A 366 2.86 8.44 15.67
N LEU A 367 3.79 9.39 15.46
CA LEU A 367 3.50 10.82 15.34
C LEU A 367 3.61 11.25 13.88
N LEU A 368 2.48 11.54 13.25
CA LEU A 368 2.42 11.96 11.84
C LEU A 368 2.99 13.38 11.63
N PRO A 369 3.18 13.82 10.37
CA PRO A 369 3.88 15.07 10.10
C PRO A 369 3.25 16.28 10.79
N ASP A 370 4.09 17.25 11.13
CA ASP A 370 3.72 18.55 11.71
C ASP A 370 3.04 18.47 13.09
N VAL A 371 3.08 17.33 13.79
CA VAL A 371 2.53 17.20 15.15
C VAL A 371 3.36 18.03 16.15
N ASN A 372 2.67 18.72 17.06
CA ASN A 372 3.28 19.45 18.17
C ASN A 372 2.78 18.88 19.50
N VAL A 373 3.69 18.29 20.27
CA VAL A 373 3.43 17.73 21.59
C VAL A 373 3.77 18.76 22.65
N GLY A 374 2.75 19.26 23.36
CA GLY A 374 2.87 20.18 24.50
C GLY A 374 3.77 19.64 25.61
N ARG A 375 4.09 20.49 26.59
CA ARG A 375 4.96 20.08 27.70
C ARG A 375 4.28 19.02 28.56
N SER A 376 5.08 18.21 29.25
CA SER A 376 4.59 17.28 30.28
C SER A 376 3.53 16.26 29.81
N CYS A 377 3.46 16.00 28.50
CA CYS A 377 2.55 15.00 27.93
C CYS A 377 3.08 13.58 28.12
N ARG A 378 2.16 12.63 28.30
CA ARG A 378 2.47 11.19 28.32
C ARG A 378 1.63 10.48 27.28
N LEU A 379 2.27 9.95 26.26
CA LEU A 379 1.62 9.33 25.11
C LEU A 379 2.08 7.88 25.01
N ARG A 380 1.12 6.96 25.02
CA ARG A 380 1.39 5.52 24.93
C ARG A 380 0.45 4.83 23.95
N ARG A 381 1.01 3.95 23.10
CA ARG A 381 0.23 3.08 22.18
C ARG A 381 -0.80 3.86 21.34
N CYS A 382 -0.37 4.96 20.73
CA CYS A 382 -1.26 5.84 19.99
C CYS A 382 -0.72 6.23 18.61
N ILE A 383 -1.64 6.62 17.74
CA ILE A 383 -1.38 7.26 16.46
C ILE A 383 -1.88 8.70 16.58
N ILE A 384 -0.97 9.66 16.41
CA ILE A 384 -1.30 11.08 16.43
C ILE A 384 -1.33 11.57 14.98
N ASP A 385 -2.51 11.96 14.49
CA ASP A 385 -2.70 12.37 13.08
C ASP A 385 -2.00 13.71 12.77
N ARG A 386 -1.86 13.99 11.47
CA ARG A 386 -1.16 15.14 10.92
C ARG A 386 -1.58 16.45 11.58
N ALA A 387 -0.59 17.26 11.93
CA ALA A 387 -0.76 18.61 12.47
C ALA A 387 -1.64 18.69 13.74
N CYS A 388 -1.72 17.60 14.52
CA CYS A 388 -2.32 17.65 15.85
C CYS A 388 -1.44 18.46 16.81
N HIS A 389 -2.09 19.35 17.57
CA HIS A 389 -1.48 20.09 18.66
C HIS A 389 -1.94 19.49 19.98
N ILE A 390 -1.10 18.66 20.58
CA ILE A 390 -1.41 18.02 21.87
C ILE A 390 -1.20 19.05 22.98
N PRO A 391 -2.24 19.38 23.78
CA PRO A 391 -2.13 20.39 24.83
C PRO A 391 -1.21 19.91 25.97
N GLU A 392 -0.64 20.88 26.69
CA GLU A 392 0.25 20.64 27.82
C GLU A 392 -0.42 19.75 28.89
N GLY A 393 0.34 18.77 29.40
CA GLY A 393 -0.11 17.84 30.43
C GLY A 393 -1.03 16.72 29.95
N MET A 394 -1.36 16.63 28.66
CA MET A 394 -2.25 15.57 28.16
C MET A 394 -1.65 14.17 28.32
N VAL A 395 -2.50 13.25 28.79
CA VAL A 395 -2.17 11.84 29.03
C VAL A 395 -3.06 10.95 28.17
N ILE A 396 -2.44 10.06 27.38
CA ILE A 396 -3.10 9.14 26.46
C ILE A 396 -2.44 7.76 26.58
N GLY A 397 -3.25 6.71 26.64
CA GLY A 397 -2.79 5.32 26.72
C GLY A 397 -2.57 4.80 28.14
N GLU A 398 -3.03 5.54 29.16
CA GLU A 398 -2.99 5.13 30.58
C GLU A 398 -4.39 4.76 31.12
N ASN A 399 -5.47 5.37 30.62
CA ASN A 399 -6.84 5.11 31.06
C ASN A 399 -7.74 4.81 29.85
N ALA A 400 -8.08 3.53 29.67
CA ALA A 400 -8.85 3.08 28.51
C ALA A 400 -10.25 3.69 28.42
N ASP A 401 -10.93 3.94 29.54
CA ASP A 401 -12.28 4.50 29.56
C ASP A 401 -12.26 5.99 29.19
N GLU A 402 -11.30 6.75 29.71
CA GLU A 402 -11.12 8.15 29.33
C GLU A 402 -10.66 8.31 27.89
N ASP A 403 -9.74 7.44 27.43
CA ASP A 403 -9.27 7.47 26.05
C ASP A 403 -10.40 7.17 25.07
N SER A 404 -11.26 6.19 25.37
CA SER A 404 -12.40 5.83 24.51
C SER A 404 -13.51 6.88 24.49
N LYS A 405 -13.61 7.72 25.53
CA LYS A 405 -14.54 8.86 25.56
C LYS A 405 -14.03 10.04 24.74
N ARG A 406 -12.72 10.27 24.73
CA ARG A 406 -12.07 11.43 24.10
C ARG A 406 -11.71 11.20 22.64
N PHE A 407 -11.31 9.97 22.31
CA PHE A 407 -10.69 9.60 21.05
C PHE A 407 -11.22 8.26 20.53
N TYR A 408 -10.86 7.91 19.31
CA TYR A 408 -11.10 6.55 18.82
C TYR A 408 -10.08 5.59 19.45
N ARG A 409 -10.57 4.48 20.03
CA ARG A 409 -9.73 3.39 20.56
C ARG A 409 -10.11 2.08 19.87
N SER A 410 -9.12 1.39 19.29
CA SER A 410 -9.32 0.09 18.68
C SER A 410 -9.52 -1.02 19.72
N GLU A 411 -9.95 -2.20 19.27
CA GLU A 411 -10.05 -3.40 20.12
C GLU A 411 -8.69 -3.83 20.68
N GLY A 412 -7.61 -3.71 19.89
CA GLY A 412 -6.23 -3.94 20.36
C GLY A 412 -5.66 -2.82 21.24
N GLY A 413 -6.48 -1.83 21.58
CA GLY A 413 -6.19 -0.76 22.51
C GLY A 413 -5.30 0.35 21.96
N ILE A 414 -5.26 0.52 20.64
CA ILE A 414 -4.54 1.60 19.98
C ILE A 414 -5.45 2.83 19.88
N VAL A 415 -4.95 3.97 20.34
CA VAL A 415 -5.70 5.25 20.32
C VAL A 415 -5.34 6.04 19.08
N LEU A 416 -6.34 6.48 18.29
CA LEU A 416 -6.17 7.42 17.20
C LEU A 416 -6.63 8.81 17.64
N VAL A 417 -5.76 9.80 17.50
CA VAL A 417 -6.06 11.21 17.82
C VAL A 417 -6.02 12.07 16.56
N THR A 418 -7.11 12.78 16.30
CA THR A 418 -7.22 13.76 15.21
C THR A 418 -7.45 15.17 15.73
N ARG A 419 -7.30 16.16 14.85
CA ARG A 419 -7.51 17.58 15.17
C ARG A 419 -8.97 17.84 15.57
N GLU A 420 -9.90 17.18 14.90
CA GLU A 420 -11.34 17.29 15.15
C GLU A 420 -11.73 16.70 16.51
N MET A 421 -11.01 15.68 16.99
CA MET A 421 -11.20 15.15 18.34
C MET A 421 -10.64 16.12 19.39
N LEU A 422 -9.42 16.64 19.17
CA LEU A 422 -8.79 17.59 20.08
C LEU A 422 -9.57 18.91 20.21
N SER A 423 -10.23 19.37 19.15
CA SER A 423 -11.04 20.61 19.19
C SER A 423 -12.32 20.50 20.02
N LYS A 424 -12.72 19.29 20.43
CA LYS A 424 -13.92 19.03 21.23
C LYS A 424 -13.62 18.87 22.73
N LEU A 425 -12.34 18.88 23.12
CA LEU A 425 -11.89 18.71 24.49
C LEU A 425 -11.92 20.01 25.32
#